data_AF-A0A7C3UGF4-F1
#
_entry.id   AF-A0A7C3UGF4-F1
#
_cell.length_a   1.000
_cell.length_b   1.000
_cell.length_c   1.000
_cell.angle_alpha   90.00
_cell.angle_beta   90.00
_cell.angle_gamma   90.00
#
_symmetry.space_group_name_H-M   'P 1'
#
loop_
_entity.id
_entity.type
_entity.pdbx_description
1 polymer ?
#
loop_
_entity_poly.entity_id
_entity_poly.type
_entity_poly.pdbx_seq_one_letter_code
_entity_poly.pdbx_strand_id
1 'polypeptide(L)'
;MTDDLKRLLDIFSNATIYLVGREQNLQGLETALADIKGKSIPFTRTHLEIIRDKENKYWNFERFWTLPDINSLDFSELDRAIKNKSEKKGAIYILNSQIKNIEISSIIFRFIDPENYGIISSPVEKVLELKRGFSDEENYIYYLDNLKLIKDRYGFHKIAHVDMALFVYSIILEGIYSLEGERKAKEWAPQECIDIVKYHEKNVDIIKQIRAANLLSQIWNIESKLQMAALLIETDYHSAGLLASQDLERVVLDLCEKNRISTTWRQPKHFKKLTSELEFHGIIGRDMRYELDKAWDTRAICVHIKEQDQRKSLTKERVEHIIELLGKLYDI
;
A
#
# COMPACT_ATOMS: atom_id res chain seq x y z
N MET A 1 -20.60 3.43 17.40
CA MET A 1 -19.30 4.11 17.62
C MET A 1 -18.28 3.03 17.90
N THR A 2 -17.79 2.34 16.87
CA THR A 2 -16.87 1.21 17.06
C THR A 2 -15.73 1.20 16.05
N ASP A 3 -15.67 2.21 15.18
CA ASP A 3 -14.71 2.34 14.07
C ASP A 3 -14.03 3.72 14.02
N ASP A 4 -14.20 4.55 15.06
CA ASP A 4 -13.70 5.93 15.05
C ASP A 4 -12.20 5.98 15.37
N LEU A 5 -11.37 5.89 14.33
CA LEU A 5 -9.92 5.94 14.43
C LEU A 5 -9.39 7.17 15.19
N LYS A 6 -10.15 8.27 15.24
CA LYS A 6 -9.77 9.49 15.99
C LYS A 6 -9.59 9.23 17.47
N ARG A 7 -10.32 8.28 18.06
CA ARG A 7 -10.16 7.92 19.48
C ARG A 7 -8.77 7.41 19.80
N LEU A 8 -8.07 6.82 18.83
CA LEU A 8 -6.68 6.39 19.03
C LEU A 8 -5.72 7.57 19.15
N LEU A 9 -6.04 8.73 18.56
CA LEU A 9 -5.25 9.94 18.73
C LEU A 9 -5.28 10.43 20.18
N ASP A 10 -6.44 10.35 20.84
CA ASP A 10 -6.66 10.83 22.21
C ASP A 10 -5.73 10.12 23.22
N ILE A 11 -5.30 8.89 22.91
CA ILE A 11 -4.43 8.08 23.78
C ILE A 11 -2.98 8.01 23.29
N PHE A 12 -2.58 8.86 22.33
CA PHE A 12 -1.21 8.91 21.83
C PHE A 12 -0.18 9.11 22.96
N SER A 13 -0.49 9.99 23.92
CA SER A 13 0.37 10.21 25.09
C SER A 13 0.62 8.92 25.87
N ASN A 14 -0.44 8.16 26.18
CA ASN A 14 -0.32 6.86 26.87
C ASN A 14 0.57 5.88 26.10
N ALA A 15 0.38 5.79 24.78
CA ALA A 15 1.16 4.91 23.93
C ALA A 15 2.66 5.29 23.95
N THR A 16 2.97 6.58 23.92
CA THR A 16 4.36 7.04 24.03
C THR A 16 4.95 6.82 25.41
N ILE A 17 4.20 7.03 26.49
CA ILE A 17 4.65 6.72 27.85
C ILE A 17 4.96 5.22 27.98
N TYR A 18 4.08 4.37 27.44
CA TYR A 18 4.29 2.93 27.45
C TYR A 18 5.56 2.50 26.70
N LEU A 19 5.76 3.01 25.48
CA LEU A 19 6.91 2.63 24.65
C LEU A 19 8.24 3.25 25.12
N VAL A 20 8.21 4.53 25.47
CA VAL A 20 9.43 5.31 25.72
C VAL A 20 9.65 5.76 27.16
N GLY A 21 8.70 5.49 28.05
CA GLY A 21 8.76 5.85 29.46
C GLY A 21 8.45 7.33 29.75
N ARG A 22 7.97 8.09 28.75
CA ARG A 22 7.65 9.51 28.90
C ARG A 22 6.68 10.02 27.83
N GLU A 23 5.97 11.08 28.18
CA GLU A 23 5.12 11.81 27.25
C GLU A 23 5.95 12.55 26.18
N GLN A 24 5.37 12.68 24.99
CA GLN A 24 5.91 13.44 23.86
C GLN A 24 4.99 14.63 23.54
N ASN A 25 5.51 15.84 23.68
CA ASN A 25 4.82 17.10 23.36
C ASN A 25 5.11 17.54 21.91
N LEU A 26 4.55 16.79 20.95
CA LEU A 26 4.73 17.09 19.52
C LEU A 26 4.08 18.43 19.13
N GLN A 27 2.98 18.81 19.77
CA GLN A 27 2.32 20.10 19.52
C GLN A 27 3.20 21.29 19.91
N GLY A 28 3.97 21.17 21.00
CA GLY A 28 4.94 22.18 21.39
C GLY A 28 6.03 22.37 20.34
N LEU A 29 6.45 21.30 19.67
CA LEU A 29 7.41 21.35 18.57
C LEU A 29 6.79 21.95 17.30
N GLU A 30 5.56 21.56 16.95
CA GLU A 30 4.79 22.20 15.86
C GLU A 30 4.65 23.72 16.10
N THR A 31 4.40 24.13 17.34
CA THR A 31 4.28 25.55 17.72
C THR A 31 5.62 26.29 17.59
N ALA A 32 6.72 25.67 18.02
CA ALA A 32 8.06 26.26 17.92
C ALA A 32 8.53 26.46 16.47
N LEU A 33 7.93 25.74 15.52
CA LEU A 33 8.29 25.74 14.10
C LEU A 33 7.21 26.39 13.20
N ALA A 34 6.11 26.87 13.79
CA ALA A 34 4.96 27.39 13.07
C ALA A 34 5.31 28.58 12.13
N ASP A 35 6.25 29.44 12.54
CA ASP A 35 6.63 30.66 11.81
C ASP A 35 7.41 30.40 10.50
N ILE A 36 7.89 29.17 10.29
CA ILE A 36 8.59 28.77 9.07
C ILE A 36 7.61 28.68 7.90
N LYS A 37 6.41 28.15 8.16
CA LYS A 37 5.38 27.94 7.13
C LYS A 37 4.58 29.22 6.92
N GLY A 38 4.83 29.92 5.81
CA GLY A 38 3.94 30.99 5.34
C GLY A 38 4.50 32.41 5.31
N LYS A 39 5.83 32.59 5.38
CA LYS A 39 6.63 33.77 4.97
C LYS A 39 7.36 34.56 6.08
N SER A 40 7.37 34.16 7.34
CA SER A 40 7.98 35.01 8.38
C SER A 40 9.49 34.81 8.56
N ILE A 41 10.03 33.59 8.44
CA ILE A 41 11.45 33.30 8.76
C ILE A 41 12.05 32.26 7.79
N PRO A 42 13.34 32.36 7.41
CA PRO A 42 14.05 31.28 6.71
C PRO A 42 14.22 30.02 7.56
N PHE A 43 14.16 28.84 6.94
CA PHE A 43 14.61 27.60 7.57
C PHE A 43 16.13 27.64 7.80
N THR A 44 16.60 27.20 8.96
CA THR A 44 18.00 27.37 9.40
C THR A 44 18.42 26.19 10.26
N ARG A 45 19.72 26.11 10.57
CA ARG A 45 20.29 25.14 11.50
C ARG A 45 19.57 25.11 12.85
N THR A 46 19.21 26.27 13.39
CA THR A 46 18.54 26.36 14.70
C THR A 46 17.25 25.55 14.71
N HIS A 47 16.50 25.55 13.60
CA HIS A 47 15.26 24.79 13.48
C HIS A 47 15.51 23.26 13.50
N LEU A 48 16.61 22.80 12.89
CA LEU A 48 17.00 21.38 12.98
C LEU A 48 17.43 20.99 14.40
N GLU A 49 18.13 21.85 15.13
CA GLU A 49 18.48 21.59 16.53
C GLU A 49 17.23 21.60 17.44
N ILE A 50 16.23 22.44 17.14
CA ILE A 50 14.92 22.41 17.80
C ILE A 50 14.21 21.07 17.54
N ILE A 51 14.23 20.57 16.31
CA ILE A 51 13.69 19.24 15.98
C ILE A 51 14.47 18.13 16.68
N ARG A 52 15.80 18.22 16.70
CA ARG A 52 16.66 17.22 17.36
C ARG A 52 16.41 17.16 18.86
N ASP A 53 16.12 18.30 19.48
CA ASP A 53 15.69 18.42 20.87
C ASP A 53 16.55 17.60 21.84
N LYS A 54 17.86 17.90 21.90
CA LYS A 54 18.82 17.15 22.74
C LYS A 54 18.45 17.09 24.23
N GLU A 55 17.78 18.13 24.71
CA GLU A 55 17.29 18.21 26.10
C GLU A 55 16.03 17.36 26.31
N ASN A 56 15.49 16.78 25.23
CA ASN A 56 14.24 16.05 25.18
C ASN A 56 13.11 16.85 25.84
N LYS A 57 12.96 18.12 25.48
CA LYS A 57 11.90 19.00 26.01
C LYS A 57 10.54 18.66 25.42
N TYR A 58 10.50 18.41 24.11
CA TYR A 58 9.33 18.08 23.32
C TYR A 58 9.24 16.58 23.08
N TRP A 59 10.31 15.93 22.66
CA TRP A 59 10.27 14.53 22.25
C TRP A 59 11.65 13.87 22.28
N ASN A 60 11.71 12.54 22.19
CA ASN A 60 12.93 11.75 22.31
C ASN A 60 13.47 11.33 20.93
N PHE A 61 13.94 12.31 20.17
CA PHE A 61 14.43 12.10 18.80
C PHE A 61 15.62 11.11 18.76
N GLU A 62 16.63 11.29 19.61
CA GLU A 62 17.88 10.51 19.56
C GLU A 62 17.72 9.03 19.93
N ARG A 63 16.59 8.67 20.55
CA ARG A 63 16.25 7.26 20.79
C ARG A 63 15.93 6.50 19.50
N PHE A 64 15.43 7.19 18.48
CA PHE A 64 14.91 6.56 17.27
C PHE A 64 15.69 6.97 16.02
N TRP A 65 16.24 8.18 15.99
CA TRP A 65 16.86 8.76 14.81
C TRP A 65 18.20 9.41 15.11
N THR A 66 19.04 9.49 14.09
CA THR A 66 20.30 10.24 14.13
C THR A 66 20.26 11.30 13.03
N LEU A 67 20.50 12.55 13.42
CA LEU A 67 20.56 13.65 12.46
C LEU A 67 21.86 13.52 11.62
N PRO A 68 21.80 13.63 10.28
CA PRO A 68 23.01 13.64 9.45
C PRO A 68 23.85 14.89 9.69
N ASP A 69 25.06 14.94 9.11
CA ASP A 69 25.95 16.10 9.27
C ASP A 69 25.37 17.38 8.65
N ILE A 70 24.83 18.22 9.52
CA ILE A 70 24.19 19.50 9.19
C ILE A 70 25.18 20.59 8.75
N ASN A 71 26.50 20.36 8.80
CA ASN A 71 27.50 21.31 8.30
C ASN A 71 27.55 21.39 6.79
N SER A 72 27.13 20.33 6.10
CA SER A 72 27.16 20.24 4.65
C SER A 72 25.87 20.71 3.95
N LEU A 73 24.83 21.05 4.72
CA LEU A 73 23.49 21.34 4.18
C LEU A 73 23.39 22.75 3.60
N ASP A 74 22.79 22.87 2.41
CA ASP A 74 22.38 24.16 1.84
C ASP A 74 20.98 24.58 2.34
N PHE A 75 20.96 25.39 3.40
CA PHE A 75 19.71 25.90 3.98
C PHE A 75 18.90 26.80 3.04
N SER A 76 19.51 27.37 2.00
CA SER A 76 18.77 28.18 1.02
C SER A 76 17.89 27.32 0.11
N GLU A 77 18.38 26.14 -0.29
CA GLU A 77 17.61 25.16 -1.05
C GLU A 77 16.54 24.50 -0.18
N LEU A 78 16.88 24.18 1.07
CA LEU A 78 15.94 23.64 2.05
C LEU A 78 14.77 24.60 2.30
N ASP A 79 15.07 25.88 2.53
CA ASP A 79 14.05 26.92 2.72
C ASP A 79 13.15 27.05 1.49
N ARG A 80 13.73 27.00 0.28
CA ARG A 80 12.98 27.02 -0.98
C ARG A 80 12.04 25.82 -1.09
N ALA A 81 12.51 24.62 -0.77
CA ALA A 81 11.71 23.40 -0.79
C ALA A 81 10.52 23.50 0.18
N ILE A 82 10.77 23.93 1.41
CA ILE A 82 9.75 24.10 2.46
C ILE A 82 8.69 25.14 2.06
N LYS A 83 9.10 26.23 1.42
CA LYS A 83 8.19 27.33 1.05
C LYS A 83 7.44 27.10 -0.26
N ASN A 84 7.90 26.19 -1.12
CA ASN A 84 7.27 25.89 -2.41
C ASN A 84 6.03 25.00 -2.22
N LYS A 85 4.86 25.63 -2.07
CA LYS A 85 3.57 24.93 -1.87
C LYS A 85 3.02 24.25 -3.12
N SER A 86 3.42 24.68 -4.33
CA SER A 86 2.87 24.17 -5.59
C SER A 86 3.46 22.82 -6.01
N GLU A 87 4.64 22.46 -5.53
CA GLU A 87 5.36 21.26 -5.96
C GLU A 87 5.75 20.37 -4.77
N LYS A 88 4.76 19.85 -4.03
CA LYS A 88 5.01 18.93 -2.89
C LYS A 88 6.03 17.83 -3.21
N LYS A 89 5.91 17.22 -4.40
CA LYS A 89 6.86 16.20 -4.86
C LYS A 89 8.27 16.78 -4.99
N GLY A 90 8.42 17.91 -5.69
CA GLY A 90 9.70 18.59 -5.88
C GLY A 90 10.35 18.98 -4.55
N ALA A 91 9.56 19.46 -3.58
CA ALA A 91 10.04 19.76 -2.23
C ALA A 91 10.63 18.51 -1.55
N ILE A 92 9.94 17.36 -1.63
CA ILE A 92 10.41 16.09 -1.07
C ILE A 92 11.75 15.69 -1.68
N TYR A 93 11.87 15.74 -3.01
CA TYR A 93 13.13 15.41 -3.70
C TYR A 93 14.28 16.33 -3.29
N ILE A 94 14.04 17.66 -3.22
CA ILE A 94 15.07 18.62 -2.83
C ILE A 94 15.53 18.35 -1.39
N LEU A 95 14.58 18.21 -0.45
CA LEU A 95 14.92 17.96 0.95
C LEU A 95 15.69 16.64 1.12
N ASN A 96 15.22 15.56 0.48
CA ASN A 96 15.88 14.27 0.59
C ASN A 96 17.25 14.24 -0.10
N SER A 97 17.46 15.00 -1.18
CA SER A 97 18.78 15.08 -1.84
C SER A 97 19.87 15.69 -0.95
N GLN A 98 19.47 16.61 -0.06
CA GLN A 98 20.35 17.29 0.89
C GLN A 98 20.56 16.45 2.15
N ILE A 99 19.47 15.95 2.75
CA ILE A 99 19.48 15.21 4.02
C ILE A 99 19.94 13.75 3.81
N LYS A 100 19.67 13.17 2.64
CA LYS A 100 19.93 11.77 2.26
C LYS A 100 19.35 10.76 3.26
N ASN A 101 18.20 11.12 3.82
CA ASN A 101 17.43 10.27 4.73
C ASN A 101 15.97 10.72 4.69
N ILE A 102 15.10 9.85 4.15
CA ILE A 102 13.69 10.19 3.94
C ILE A 102 12.90 10.26 5.25
N GLU A 103 13.28 9.49 6.27
CA GLU A 103 12.65 9.54 7.59
C GLU A 103 12.89 10.91 8.23
N ILE A 104 14.14 11.37 8.24
CA ILE A 104 14.48 12.72 8.74
C ILE A 104 13.79 13.81 7.92
N SER A 105 13.75 13.64 6.60
CA SER A 105 13.05 14.57 5.70
C SER A 105 11.55 14.63 6.04
N SER A 106 10.93 13.48 6.31
CA SER A 106 9.51 13.39 6.71
C SER A 106 9.23 14.07 8.05
N ILE A 107 10.16 13.97 9.00
CA ILE A 107 10.08 14.63 10.31
C ILE A 107 10.09 16.14 10.15
N ILE A 108 11.02 16.67 9.33
CA ILE A 108 11.11 18.10 9.04
C ILE A 108 9.80 18.59 8.42
N PHE A 109 9.31 17.92 7.38
CA PHE A 109 8.07 18.31 6.73
C PHE A 109 6.86 18.23 7.67
N ARG A 110 6.78 17.17 8.48
CA ARG A 110 5.72 16.96 9.45
C ARG A 110 5.59 18.14 10.40
N PHE A 111 6.69 18.61 10.99
CA PHE A 111 6.59 19.67 11.99
C PHE A 111 6.40 21.06 11.39
N ILE A 112 6.80 21.26 10.13
CA ILE A 112 6.59 22.53 9.44
C ILE A 112 5.17 22.62 8.85
N ASP A 113 4.67 21.53 8.26
CA ASP A 113 3.37 21.47 7.59
C ASP A 113 2.59 20.20 8.01
N PRO A 114 2.14 20.11 9.28
CA PRO A 114 1.48 18.91 9.80
C PRO A 114 0.13 18.63 9.11
N GLU A 115 -0.47 19.63 8.47
CA GLU A 115 -1.70 19.45 7.68
C GLU A 115 -1.50 18.53 6.48
N ASN A 116 -0.29 18.51 5.90
CA ASN A 116 0.03 17.84 4.65
C ASN A 116 1.04 16.69 4.77
N TYR A 117 1.75 16.60 5.90
CA TYR A 117 2.84 15.64 6.06
C TYR A 117 2.71 14.84 7.36
N GLY A 118 3.11 13.57 7.29
CA GLY A 118 3.26 12.62 8.40
C GLY A 118 4.71 12.13 8.48
N ILE A 119 5.08 11.45 9.56
CA ILE A 119 6.40 10.82 9.71
C ILE A 119 6.33 9.43 9.08
N ILE A 120 7.17 9.15 8.08
CA ILE A 120 7.31 7.77 7.62
C ILE A 120 8.07 6.98 8.69
N SER A 121 7.43 5.94 9.21
CA SER A 121 7.98 5.13 10.30
C SER A 121 7.56 3.68 10.14
N SER A 122 8.46 2.76 10.51
CA SER A 122 8.22 1.32 10.35
C SER A 122 6.91 0.81 10.94
N PRO A 123 6.42 1.28 12.12
CA PRO A 123 5.14 0.81 12.65
C PRO A 123 3.95 1.13 11.74
N VAL A 124 3.89 2.36 11.21
CA VAL A 124 2.79 2.78 10.33
C VAL A 124 2.94 2.20 8.92
N GLU A 125 4.17 2.08 8.41
CA GLU A 125 4.44 1.39 7.15
C GLU A 125 3.92 -0.05 7.17
N LYS A 126 4.13 -0.78 8.27
CA LYS A 126 3.63 -2.15 8.46
C LYS A 126 2.10 -2.19 8.52
N VAL A 127 1.47 -1.26 9.25
CA VAL A 127 0.00 -1.18 9.30
C VAL A 127 -0.59 -0.97 7.91
N LEU A 128 0.05 -0.18 7.05
CA LEU A 128 -0.45 0.11 5.71
C LEU A 128 0.08 -0.84 4.62
N GLU A 129 0.99 -1.77 4.95
CA GLU A 129 1.71 -2.60 3.99
C GLU A 129 2.28 -1.75 2.84
N LEU A 130 2.97 -0.66 3.18
CA LEU A 130 3.30 0.42 2.25
C LEU A 130 3.91 -0.11 0.94
N LYS A 131 3.36 0.34 -0.18
CA LYS A 131 3.91 0.08 -1.52
C LYS A 131 5.36 0.55 -1.59
N ARG A 132 6.26 -0.34 -2.03
CA ARG A 132 7.62 0.03 -2.40
C ARG A 132 7.66 0.47 -3.87
N GLY A 133 7.93 1.76 -4.09
CA GLY A 133 8.31 2.37 -5.36
C GLY A 133 9.80 2.20 -5.67
N PHE A 134 10.27 2.90 -6.70
CA PHE A 134 11.66 2.82 -7.17
C PHE A 134 12.62 3.69 -6.36
N SER A 135 12.10 4.66 -5.59
CA SER A 135 12.89 5.52 -4.71
C SER A 135 12.20 5.78 -3.38
N ASP A 136 12.97 6.25 -2.40
CA ASP A 136 12.47 6.59 -1.07
C ASP A 136 11.45 7.75 -1.11
N GLU A 137 11.64 8.71 -2.01
CA GLU A 137 10.71 9.81 -2.22
C GLU A 137 9.37 9.32 -2.76
N GLU A 138 9.38 8.36 -3.70
CA GLU A 138 8.15 7.74 -4.19
C GLU A 138 7.43 7.00 -3.07
N ASN A 139 8.16 6.24 -2.25
CA ASN A 139 7.62 5.57 -1.06
C ASN A 139 6.91 6.57 -0.14
N TYR A 140 7.57 7.70 0.13
CA TYR A 140 7.00 8.72 1.00
C TYR A 140 5.78 9.42 0.38
N ILE A 141 5.77 9.66 -0.93
CA ILE A 141 4.59 10.21 -1.62
C ILE A 141 3.40 9.24 -1.51
N TYR A 142 3.60 7.94 -1.77
CA TYR A 142 2.56 6.93 -1.61
C TYR A 142 2.06 6.85 -0.16
N TYR A 143 2.97 6.99 0.81
CA TYR A 143 2.61 7.06 2.22
C TYR A 143 1.68 8.23 2.51
N LEU A 144 2.02 9.43 2.05
CA LEU A 144 1.19 10.63 2.25
C LEU A 144 -0.18 10.53 1.56
N ASP A 145 -0.24 9.94 0.36
CA ASP A 145 -1.50 9.70 -0.35
C ASP A 145 -2.40 8.74 0.44
N ASN A 146 -1.84 7.68 1.01
CA ASN A 146 -2.57 6.75 1.88
C ASN A 146 -3.10 7.46 3.14
N LEU A 147 -2.26 8.24 3.82
CA LEU A 147 -2.70 9.01 4.99
C LEU A 147 -3.79 10.02 4.64
N LYS A 148 -3.73 10.64 3.45
CA LYS A 148 -4.75 11.58 2.98
C LYS A 148 -6.10 10.90 2.78
N LEU A 149 -6.13 9.70 2.19
CA LEU A 149 -7.38 8.93 2.04
C LEU A 149 -8.02 8.63 3.40
N ILE A 150 -7.21 8.24 4.39
CA ILE A 150 -7.68 7.98 5.77
C ILE A 150 -8.13 9.28 6.44
N LYS A 151 -7.38 10.37 6.25
CA LYS A 151 -7.73 11.71 6.73
C LYS A 151 -9.12 12.11 6.26
N ASP A 152 -9.38 11.99 4.97
CA ASP A 152 -10.63 12.37 4.34
C ASP A 152 -11.78 11.44 4.79
N ARG A 153 -11.51 10.14 4.94
CA ARG A 153 -12.52 9.15 5.38
C ARG A 153 -13.02 9.37 6.80
N TYR A 154 -12.12 9.63 7.75
CA TYR A 154 -12.45 9.82 9.17
C TYR A 154 -12.59 11.30 9.56
N GLY A 155 -12.32 12.23 8.63
CA GLY A 155 -12.44 13.67 8.84
C GLY A 155 -11.39 14.25 9.79
N PHE A 156 -10.15 13.75 9.74
CA PHE A 156 -9.04 14.36 10.49
C PHE A 156 -8.68 15.73 9.88
N HIS A 157 -8.29 16.69 10.71
CA HIS A 157 -7.86 18.00 10.22
C HIS A 157 -6.46 17.94 9.58
N LYS A 158 -5.54 17.18 10.18
CA LYS A 158 -4.13 17.11 9.82
C LYS A 158 -3.71 15.69 9.43
N ILE A 159 -2.83 15.54 8.44
CA ILE A 159 -2.20 14.25 8.10
C ILE A 159 -1.38 13.73 9.28
N ALA A 160 -0.68 14.63 9.98
CA ALA A 160 -0.04 14.43 11.26
C ALA A 160 -0.84 13.60 12.28
N HIS A 161 -2.13 13.90 12.41
CA HIS A 161 -3.00 13.23 13.38
C HIS A 161 -3.37 11.81 12.94
N VAL A 162 -3.49 11.58 11.63
CA VAL A 162 -3.71 10.25 11.08
C VAL A 162 -2.48 9.36 11.35
N ASP A 163 -1.30 9.89 11.06
CA ASP A 163 -0.01 9.25 11.34
C ASP A 163 0.11 8.84 12.82
N MET A 164 -0.19 9.76 13.75
CA MET A 164 -0.21 9.48 15.20
C MET A 164 -1.25 8.43 15.59
N ALA A 165 -2.47 8.49 15.04
CA ALA A 165 -3.52 7.52 15.34
C ALA A 165 -3.15 6.12 14.82
N LEU A 166 -2.55 6.01 13.63
CA LEU A 166 -2.07 4.75 13.08
C LEU A 166 -0.84 4.22 13.83
N PHE A 167 -0.01 5.09 14.37
CA PHE A 167 1.07 4.69 15.27
C PHE A 167 0.51 4.01 16.52
N VAL A 168 -0.49 4.59 17.17
CA VAL A 168 -1.20 3.96 18.30
C VAL A 168 -1.87 2.65 17.88
N TYR A 169 -2.55 2.66 16.73
CA TYR A 169 -3.14 1.45 16.14
C TYR A 169 -2.10 0.32 16.05
N SER A 170 -0.91 0.63 15.54
CA SER A 170 0.16 -0.37 15.35
C SER A 170 0.60 -1.04 16.66
N ILE A 171 0.66 -0.28 17.76
CA ILE A 171 1.10 -0.77 19.06
C ILE A 171 0.03 -1.68 19.67
N ILE A 172 -1.24 -1.27 19.59
CA ILE A 172 -2.37 -2.09 20.04
C ILE A 172 -2.44 -3.36 19.19
N LEU A 173 -2.31 -3.22 17.86
CA LEU A 173 -2.36 -4.32 16.91
C LEU A 173 -1.32 -5.40 17.23
N GLU A 174 -0.08 -4.99 17.53
CA GLU A 174 0.98 -5.92 17.94
C GLU A 174 0.61 -6.71 19.20
N GLY A 175 -0.10 -6.08 20.14
CA GLY A 175 -0.56 -6.71 21.37
C GLY A 175 -1.69 -7.74 21.17
N ILE A 176 -2.71 -7.42 20.36
CA ILE A 176 -3.95 -8.22 20.32
C ILE A 176 -3.82 -9.61 19.68
N TYR A 177 -2.70 -9.94 19.04
CA TYR A 177 -2.47 -11.28 18.47
C TYR A 177 -2.03 -12.32 19.51
N SER A 178 -1.83 -11.94 20.77
CA SER A 178 -1.53 -12.88 21.86
C SER A 178 -2.26 -12.49 23.16
N LEU A 179 -2.57 -13.49 24.01
CA LEU A 179 -3.19 -13.23 25.32
C LEU A 179 -2.31 -12.31 26.19
N GLU A 180 -1.00 -12.51 26.16
CA GLU A 180 -0.04 -11.70 26.90
C GLU A 180 0.05 -10.28 26.34
N GLY A 181 0.06 -10.13 25.01
CA GLY A 181 0.07 -8.82 24.37
C GLY A 181 -1.23 -8.04 24.61
N GLU A 182 -2.39 -8.70 24.59
CA GLU A 182 -3.67 -8.06 24.91
C GLU A 182 -3.70 -7.61 26.38
N ARG A 183 -3.16 -8.42 27.29
CA ARG A 183 -3.02 -8.03 28.70
C ARG A 183 -2.18 -6.77 28.84
N LYS A 184 -1.02 -6.71 28.17
CA LYS A 184 -0.16 -5.52 28.16
C LYS A 184 -0.84 -4.30 27.55
N ALA A 185 -1.58 -4.47 26.45
CA ALA A 185 -2.34 -3.38 25.84
C ALA A 185 -3.36 -2.77 26.83
N LYS A 186 -4.04 -3.61 27.61
CA LYS A 186 -5.01 -3.20 28.63
C LYS A 186 -4.39 -2.42 29.80
N GLU A 187 -3.07 -2.49 30.00
CA GLU A 187 -2.39 -1.73 31.06
C GLU A 187 -2.34 -0.22 30.75
N TRP A 188 -2.42 0.18 29.48
CA TRP A 188 -2.26 1.57 29.05
C TRP A 188 -3.34 2.09 28.08
N ALA A 189 -3.99 1.20 27.32
CA ALA A 189 -5.05 1.55 26.38
C ALA A 189 -6.45 1.25 26.97
N PRO A 190 -7.38 2.22 26.92
CA PRO A 190 -8.78 1.97 27.25
C PRO A 190 -9.39 0.84 26.39
N GLN A 191 -10.29 0.05 26.97
CA GLN A 191 -10.91 -1.08 26.28
C GLN A 191 -11.60 -0.68 24.96
N GLU A 192 -12.21 0.51 24.92
CA GLU A 192 -12.83 1.03 23.70
C GLU A 192 -11.84 1.19 22.53
N CYS A 193 -10.59 1.57 22.81
CA CYS A 193 -9.54 1.72 21.79
C CYS A 193 -9.07 0.36 21.29
N ILE A 194 -8.97 -0.62 22.19
CA ILE A 194 -8.68 -2.02 21.82
C ILE A 194 -9.80 -2.57 20.93
N ASP A 195 -11.05 -2.28 21.27
CA ASP A 195 -12.21 -2.73 20.50
C ASP A 195 -12.27 -2.09 19.11
N ILE A 196 -11.85 -0.83 18.96
CA ILE A 196 -11.68 -0.16 17.65
C ILE A 196 -10.68 -0.92 16.78
N VAL A 197 -9.49 -1.24 17.29
CA VAL A 197 -8.49 -2.00 16.52
C VAL A 197 -9.01 -3.39 16.17
N LYS A 198 -9.67 -4.09 17.10
CA LYS A 198 -10.32 -5.38 16.83
C LYS A 198 -11.43 -5.27 15.79
N TYR A 199 -12.17 -4.16 15.76
CA TYR A 199 -13.19 -3.90 14.75
C TYR A 199 -12.56 -3.78 13.36
N HIS A 200 -11.52 -2.97 13.22
CA HIS A 200 -10.78 -2.82 11.96
C HIS A 200 -10.16 -4.15 11.50
N GLU A 201 -9.62 -4.95 12.41
CA GLU A 201 -9.09 -6.29 12.10
C GLU A 201 -10.17 -7.31 11.71
N LYS A 202 -11.44 -7.13 12.07
CA LYS A 202 -12.53 -8.04 11.68
C LYS A 202 -13.31 -7.59 10.45
N ASN A 203 -13.42 -6.29 10.21
CA ASN A 203 -14.26 -5.74 9.16
C ASN A 203 -13.44 -5.28 7.96
N VAL A 204 -14.06 -5.15 6.79
CA VAL A 204 -13.43 -4.50 5.63
C VAL A 204 -13.62 -2.99 5.78
N ASP A 205 -12.53 -2.26 5.87
CA ASP A 205 -12.51 -0.81 6.01
C ASP A 205 -11.45 -0.16 5.10
N ILE A 206 -11.27 1.16 5.22
CA ILE A 206 -10.31 1.91 4.41
C ILE A 206 -8.86 1.49 4.68
N ILE A 207 -8.50 1.10 5.91
CA ILE A 207 -7.13 0.71 6.25
C ILE A 207 -6.81 -0.60 5.53
N LYS A 208 -7.69 -1.60 5.62
CA LYS A 208 -7.53 -2.86 4.89
C LYS A 208 -7.61 -2.72 3.38
N GLN A 209 -8.48 -1.83 2.88
CA GLN A 209 -8.53 -1.53 1.45
C GLN A 209 -7.19 -0.95 0.96
N ILE A 210 -6.59 -0.04 1.72
CA ILE A 210 -5.26 0.52 1.43
C ILE A 210 -4.19 -0.57 1.50
N ARG A 211 -4.16 -1.38 2.56
CA ARG A 211 -3.22 -2.52 2.69
C ARG A 211 -3.30 -3.45 1.48
N ALA A 212 -4.51 -3.89 1.13
CA ALA A 212 -4.73 -4.77 -0.01
C ALA A 212 -4.29 -4.11 -1.33
N ALA A 213 -4.64 -2.84 -1.54
CA ALA A 213 -4.23 -2.10 -2.73
C ALA A 213 -2.70 -1.97 -2.83
N ASN A 214 -2.02 -1.68 -1.72
CA ASN A 214 -0.56 -1.58 -1.70
C ASN A 214 0.10 -2.92 -2.03
N LEU A 215 -0.30 -4.00 -1.37
CA LEU A 215 0.21 -5.36 -1.62
C LEU A 215 -0.03 -5.80 -3.08
N LEU A 216 -1.26 -5.64 -3.57
CA LEU A 216 -1.62 -6.02 -4.93
C LEU A 216 -0.89 -5.17 -5.98
N SER A 217 -0.64 -3.89 -5.70
CA SER A 217 0.08 -3.02 -6.63
C SER A 217 1.56 -3.41 -6.79
N GLN A 218 2.20 -3.97 -5.77
CA GLN A 218 3.58 -4.47 -5.89
C GLN A 218 3.64 -5.67 -6.84
N ILE A 219 2.60 -6.49 -6.77
CA ILE A 219 2.46 -7.72 -7.54
C ILE A 219 2.07 -7.43 -8.99
N TRP A 220 1.02 -6.64 -9.21
CA TRP A 220 0.45 -6.39 -10.55
C TRP A 220 1.27 -5.46 -11.44
N ASN A 221 2.17 -4.64 -10.87
CA ASN A 221 3.02 -3.76 -11.68
C ASN A 221 4.24 -4.48 -12.27
N ILE A 222 4.55 -5.69 -11.81
CA ILE A 222 5.77 -6.42 -12.20
C ILE A 222 5.42 -7.62 -13.08
N GLU A 223 4.34 -8.32 -12.76
CA GLU A 223 4.03 -9.62 -13.37
C GLU A 223 2.77 -9.56 -14.23
N SER A 224 2.82 -10.20 -15.41
CA SER A 224 1.63 -10.48 -16.21
C SER A 224 0.67 -11.42 -15.46
N LYS A 225 -0.60 -11.46 -15.87
CA LYS A 225 -1.59 -12.37 -15.27
C LYS A 225 -1.16 -13.84 -15.36
N LEU A 226 -0.50 -14.23 -16.46
CA LEU A 226 0.08 -15.57 -16.62
C LEU A 226 1.16 -15.85 -15.57
N GLN A 227 2.14 -14.96 -15.42
CA GLN A 227 3.21 -15.11 -14.43
C GLN A 227 2.63 -15.21 -13.02
N MET A 228 1.62 -14.39 -12.71
CA MET A 228 0.91 -14.44 -11.44
C MET A 228 0.19 -15.75 -11.20
N ALA A 229 -0.49 -16.28 -12.22
CA ALA A 229 -1.13 -17.59 -12.12
C ALA A 229 -0.09 -18.69 -11.86
N ALA A 230 1.06 -18.64 -12.53
CA ALA A 230 2.15 -19.59 -12.33
C ALA A 230 2.74 -19.50 -10.90
N LEU A 231 2.88 -18.31 -10.33
CA LEU A 231 3.37 -18.12 -8.95
C LEU A 231 2.38 -18.63 -7.89
N LEU A 232 1.07 -18.54 -8.16
CA LEU A 232 0.01 -18.92 -7.22
C LEU A 232 -0.38 -20.40 -7.26
N ILE A 233 0.07 -21.16 -8.27
CA ILE A 233 -0.44 -22.52 -8.50
C ILE A 233 -0.25 -23.48 -7.31
N GLU A 234 0.86 -23.34 -6.58
CA GLU A 234 1.17 -24.18 -5.43
C GLU A 234 0.46 -23.73 -4.15
N THR A 235 0.17 -22.43 -4.01
CA THR A 235 -0.35 -21.84 -2.77
C THR A 235 -1.87 -21.65 -2.79
N ASP A 236 -2.41 -21.26 -3.94
CA ASP A 236 -3.84 -21.06 -4.19
C ASP A 236 -4.16 -21.27 -5.68
N TYR A 237 -4.31 -22.54 -6.08
CA TYR A 237 -4.64 -22.90 -7.46
C TYR A 237 -6.01 -22.38 -7.92
N HIS A 238 -6.93 -22.04 -7.01
CA HIS A 238 -8.22 -21.43 -7.37
C HIS A 238 -8.01 -20.01 -7.89
N SER A 239 -7.27 -19.19 -7.14
CA SER A 239 -6.91 -17.84 -7.57
C SER A 239 -6.04 -17.85 -8.83
N ALA A 240 -5.10 -18.78 -8.94
CA ALA A 240 -4.32 -19.00 -10.16
C ALA A 240 -5.22 -19.29 -11.36
N GLY A 241 -6.21 -20.17 -11.18
CA GLY A 241 -7.18 -20.52 -12.22
C GLY A 241 -8.01 -19.34 -12.71
N LEU A 242 -8.42 -18.43 -11.81
CA LEU A 242 -9.13 -17.21 -12.18
C LEU A 242 -8.26 -16.25 -13.00
N LEU A 243 -6.99 -16.07 -12.61
CA LEU A 243 -6.06 -15.20 -13.34
C LEU A 243 -5.73 -15.76 -14.73
N ALA A 244 -5.38 -17.04 -14.82
CA ALA A 244 -5.12 -17.72 -16.08
C ALA A 244 -6.37 -17.68 -16.99
N SER A 245 -7.56 -17.87 -16.44
CA SER A 245 -8.83 -17.79 -17.19
C SER A 245 -9.07 -16.42 -17.82
N GLN A 246 -8.78 -15.34 -17.10
CA GLN A 246 -8.91 -13.99 -17.64
C GLN A 246 -7.89 -13.71 -18.75
N ASP A 247 -6.68 -14.27 -18.61
CA ASP A 247 -5.62 -14.08 -19.60
C ASP A 247 -5.87 -14.91 -20.87
N LEU A 248 -6.48 -16.09 -20.74
CA LEU A 248 -6.90 -16.93 -21.87
C LEU A 248 -7.85 -16.20 -22.81
N GLU A 249 -8.88 -15.54 -22.26
CA GLU A 249 -9.81 -14.73 -23.05
C GLU A 249 -9.09 -13.61 -23.80
N ARG A 250 -8.17 -12.92 -23.11
CA ARG A 250 -7.40 -11.82 -23.69
C ARG A 250 -6.49 -12.29 -24.81
N VAL A 251 -5.68 -13.32 -24.60
CA VAL A 251 -4.71 -13.82 -25.59
C VAL A 251 -5.41 -14.29 -26.87
N VAL A 252 -6.55 -14.98 -26.76
CA VAL A 252 -7.33 -15.38 -27.95
C VAL A 252 -7.86 -14.17 -28.72
N LEU A 253 -8.32 -13.13 -28.02
CA LEU A 253 -8.73 -11.87 -28.65
C LEU A 253 -7.56 -11.15 -29.32
N ASP A 254 -6.42 -11.05 -28.63
CA ASP A 254 -5.20 -10.41 -29.14
C ASP A 254 -4.71 -11.12 -30.40
N LEU A 255 -4.73 -12.46 -30.43
CA LEU A 255 -4.40 -13.25 -31.63
C LEU A 255 -5.36 -12.99 -32.78
N CYS A 256 -6.67 -12.87 -32.52
CA CYS A 256 -7.64 -12.51 -33.56
C CYS A 256 -7.36 -11.10 -34.11
N GLU A 257 -7.11 -10.12 -33.24
CA GLU A 257 -6.83 -8.73 -33.63
C GLU A 257 -5.53 -8.61 -34.42
N LYS A 258 -4.44 -9.23 -33.95
CA LYS A 258 -3.13 -9.29 -34.64
C LYS A 258 -3.25 -9.84 -36.06
N ASN A 259 -4.17 -10.79 -36.26
CA ASN A 259 -4.39 -11.45 -37.55
C ASN A 259 -5.59 -10.89 -38.34
N ARG A 260 -6.13 -9.72 -37.94
CA ARG A 260 -7.25 -9.03 -38.62
C ARG A 260 -8.51 -9.89 -38.76
N ILE A 261 -8.71 -10.83 -37.85
CA ILE A 261 -9.93 -11.64 -37.76
C ILE A 261 -11.00 -10.78 -37.07
N SER A 262 -12.22 -10.77 -37.62
CA SER A 262 -13.30 -9.94 -37.09
C SER A 262 -13.65 -10.33 -35.64
N THR A 263 -13.41 -9.41 -34.71
CA THR A 263 -13.75 -9.56 -33.29
C THR A 263 -15.08 -8.92 -32.94
N THR A 264 -16.06 -8.82 -33.86
CA THR A 264 -17.44 -8.38 -33.53
C THR A 264 -18.11 -9.21 -32.43
N TRP A 265 -17.46 -10.30 -32.01
CA TRP A 265 -17.88 -11.30 -31.06
C TRP A 265 -17.13 -11.26 -29.72
N ARG A 266 -16.68 -10.09 -29.21
CA ARG A 266 -15.86 -9.94 -27.97
C ARG A 266 -16.45 -10.50 -26.66
N GLN A 267 -17.62 -11.14 -26.68
CA GLN A 267 -18.24 -11.70 -25.49
C GLN A 267 -17.75 -13.13 -25.22
N PRO A 268 -17.56 -13.52 -23.95
CA PRO A 268 -17.11 -14.86 -23.54
C PRO A 268 -17.88 -16.02 -24.23
N LYS A 269 -19.19 -15.85 -24.44
CA LYS A 269 -20.06 -16.85 -25.10
C LYS A 269 -19.64 -17.21 -26.53
N HIS A 270 -18.78 -16.42 -27.17
CA HIS A 270 -18.31 -16.67 -28.53
C HIS A 270 -16.88 -17.24 -28.59
N PHE A 271 -16.27 -17.60 -27.46
CA PHE A 271 -14.90 -18.14 -27.41
C PHE A 271 -14.67 -19.27 -28.41
N LYS A 272 -15.55 -20.28 -28.44
CA LYS A 272 -15.47 -21.40 -29.40
C LYS A 272 -15.50 -20.96 -30.87
N LYS A 273 -16.21 -19.87 -31.16
CA LYS A 273 -16.25 -19.31 -32.52
C LYS A 273 -14.91 -18.67 -32.85
N LEU A 274 -14.36 -17.87 -31.93
CA LEU A 274 -13.04 -17.24 -32.10
C LEU A 274 -11.93 -18.28 -32.32
N THR A 275 -11.90 -19.35 -31.53
CA THR A 275 -10.90 -20.42 -31.70
C THR A 275 -11.08 -21.19 -33.02
N SER A 276 -12.32 -21.32 -33.51
CA SER A 276 -12.59 -21.91 -34.82
C SER A 276 -12.13 -21.02 -35.98
N GLU A 277 -12.28 -19.70 -35.86
CA GLU A 277 -11.76 -18.75 -36.85
C GLU A 277 -10.23 -18.77 -36.87
N LEU A 278 -9.58 -18.81 -35.70
CA LEU A 278 -8.12 -18.94 -35.61
C LEU A 278 -7.61 -20.23 -36.28
N GLU A 279 -8.32 -21.36 -36.12
CA GLU A 279 -8.00 -22.61 -36.82
C GLU A 279 -8.23 -22.48 -38.33
N PHE A 280 -9.38 -21.93 -38.74
CA PHE A 280 -9.72 -21.77 -40.16
C PHE A 280 -8.69 -20.91 -40.91
N HIS A 281 -8.19 -19.87 -40.26
CA HIS A 281 -7.13 -19.00 -40.80
C HIS A 281 -5.71 -19.59 -40.65
N GLY A 282 -5.56 -20.79 -40.09
CA GLY A 282 -4.27 -21.47 -39.94
C GLY A 282 -3.35 -20.85 -38.90
N ILE A 283 -3.87 -19.98 -38.03
CA ILE A 283 -3.10 -19.35 -36.95
C ILE A 283 -2.80 -20.37 -35.84
N ILE A 284 -3.73 -21.28 -35.60
CA ILE A 284 -3.57 -22.40 -34.68
C ILE A 284 -3.93 -23.71 -35.38
N GLY A 285 -3.32 -24.82 -34.96
CA GLY A 285 -3.68 -26.16 -35.42
C GLY A 285 -4.90 -26.73 -34.68
N ARG A 286 -5.43 -27.84 -35.21
CA ARG A 286 -6.56 -28.58 -34.61
C ARG A 286 -6.29 -29.01 -33.17
N ASP A 287 -5.09 -29.48 -32.88
CA ASP A 287 -4.70 -29.92 -31.53
C ASP A 287 -4.73 -28.75 -30.54
N MET A 288 -4.22 -27.58 -30.94
CA MET A 288 -4.26 -26.37 -30.13
C MET A 288 -5.70 -25.90 -29.87
N ARG A 289 -6.58 -25.96 -30.88
CA ARG A 289 -8.00 -25.67 -30.70
C ARG A 289 -8.65 -26.61 -29.69
N TYR A 290 -8.34 -27.90 -29.74
CA TYR A 290 -8.87 -28.88 -28.79
C TYR A 290 -8.42 -28.59 -27.35
N GLU A 291 -7.15 -28.22 -27.16
CA GLU A 291 -6.65 -27.81 -25.84
C GLU A 291 -7.28 -26.50 -25.36
N LEU A 292 -7.52 -25.53 -26.25
CA LEU A 292 -8.26 -24.30 -25.93
C LEU A 292 -9.71 -24.56 -25.49
N ASP A 293 -10.40 -25.50 -26.12
CA ASP A 293 -11.76 -25.89 -25.72
C ASP A 293 -11.77 -26.54 -24.33
N LYS A 294 -10.78 -27.39 -24.00
CA LYS A 294 -10.62 -27.93 -22.64
C LYS A 294 -10.31 -26.84 -21.61
N ALA A 295 -9.41 -25.91 -21.96
CA ALA A 295 -9.06 -24.79 -21.10
C ALA A 295 -10.29 -23.89 -20.84
N TRP A 296 -11.14 -23.70 -21.84
CA TRP A 296 -12.41 -22.99 -21.72
C TRP A 296 -13.38 -23.65 -20.72
N ASP A 297 -13.48 -24.98 -20.77
CA ASP A 297 -14.30 -25.73 -19.82
C ASP A 297 -13.76 -25.61 -18.39
N THR A 298 -12.44 -25.63 -18.21
CA THR A 298 -11.81 -25.39 -16.90
C THR A 298 -12.04 -23.94 -16.43
N ARG A 299 -11.94 -22.95 -17.32
CA ARG A 299 -12.31 -21.55 -17.01
C ARG A 299 -13.74 -21.42 -16.51
N ALA A 300 -14.69 -22.12 -17.12
CA ALA A 300 -16.08 -22.10 -16.67
C ALA A 300 -16.20 -22.56 -15.20
N ILE A 301 -15.43 -23.57 -14.82
CA ILE A 301 -15.39 -24.07 -13.43
C ILE A 301 -14.75 -23.06 -12.49
N CYS A 302 -13.65 -22.42 -12.91
CA CYS A 302 -13.00 -21.38 -12.12
C CYS A 302 -13.92 -20.19 -11.82
N VAL A 303 -14.74 -19.77 -12.79
CA VAL A 303 -15.57 -18.55 -12.68
C VAL A 303 -16.92 -18.81 -12.00
N HIS A 304 -17.49 -20.02 -12.12
CA HIS A 304 -18.84 -20.35 -11.64
C HIS A 304 -18.83 -21.23 -10.38
N ILE A 305 -17.91 -20.99 -9.44
CA ILE A 305 -17.68 -21.81 -8.22
C ILE A 305 -18.96 -22.10 -7.41
N LYS A 306 -19.96 -21.21 -7.43
CA LYS A 306 -21.23 -21.39 -6.67
C LYS A 306 -22.25 -22.33 -7.30
N GLU A 307 -22.07 -22.73 -8.56
CA GLU A 307 -23.00 -23.59 -9.32
C GLU A 307 -22.46 -25.02 -9.51
N GLN A 308 -21.46 -25.42 -8.72
CA GLN A 308 -20.81 -26.71 -8.92
C GLN A 308 -21.70 -27.89 -8.51
N ASP A 309 -22.15 -28.62 -9.53
CA ASP A 309 -22.50 -30.04 -9.46
C ASP A 309 -21.23 -30.82 -9.04
N GLN A 310 -21.34 -31.71 -8.04
CA GLN A 310 -20.21 -32.41 -7.40
C GLN A 310 -19.31 -33.22 -8.36
N ARG A 311 -19.67 -33.33 -9.65
CA ARG A 311 -18.98 -34.11 -10.68
C ARG A 311 -17.89 -33.35 -11.45
N LYS A 312 -17.75 -32.03 -11.29
CA LYS A 312 -16.71 -31.22 -11.98
C LYS A 312 -15.97 -30.33 -10.99
N SER A 313 -15.14 -30.94 -10.14
CA SER A 313 -14.23 -30.18 -9.28
C SER A 313 -13.10 -29.53 -10.10
N LEU A 314 -12.68 -28.35 -9.66
CA LEU A 314 -11.43 -27.76 -10.10
C LEU A 314 -10.28 -28.55 -9.45
N THR A 315 -9.23 -28.86 -10.21
CA THR A 315 -8.00 -29.46 -9.69
C THR A 315 -6.80 -28.64 -10.11
N LYS A 316 -5.69 -28.78 -9.40
CA LYS A 316 -4.45 -28.08 -9.68
C LYS A 316 -3.95 -28.40 -11.10
N GLU A 317 -3.98 -29.66 -11.50
CA GLU A 317 -3.50 -30.13 -12.81
C GLU A 317 -4.28 -29.48 -13.97
N ARG A 318 -5.57 -29.22 -13.76
CA ARG A 318 -6.40 -28.53 -14.75
C ARG A 318 -6.02 -27.07 -14.90
N VAL A 319 -5.57 -26.43 -13.83
CA VAL A 319 -5.09 -25.03 -13.87
C VAL A 319 -3.68 -24.97 -14.44
N GLU A 320 -2.80 -25.89 -14.08
CA GLU A 320 -1.47 -26.06 -14.68
C GLU A 320 -1.58 -26.19 -16.20
N HIS A 321 -2.53 -26.99 -16.68
CA HIS A 321 -2.83 -27.12 -18.11
C HIS A 321 -3.17 -25.79 -18.80
N ILE A 322 -4.00 -24.93 -18.19
CA ILE A 322 -4.30 -23.60 -18.76
C ILE A 322 -3.03 -22.74 -18.81
N ILE A 323 -2.22 -22.75 -17.74
CA ILE A 323 -1.00 -21.95 -17.63
C ILE A 323 0.02 -22.39 -18.71
N GLU A 324 0.24 -23.69 -18.88
CA GLU A 324 1.11 -24.23 -19.93
C GLU A 324 0.61 -23.89 -21.33
N LEU A 325 -0.71 -23.99 -21.54
CA LEU A 325 -1.33 -23.65 -22.82
C LEU A 325 -1.14 -22.17 -23.16
N LEU A 326 -1.37 -21.28 -22.18
CA LEU A 326 -1.14 -19.85 -22.33
C LEU A 326 0.31 -19.55 -22.71
N GLY A 327 1.28 -20.20 -22.05
CA GLY A 327 2.69 -20.07 -22.40
C GLY A 327 2.96 -20.33 -23.88
N LYS A 328 2.37 -21.40 -24.44
CA LYS A 328 2.49 -21.74 -25.87
C LYS A 328 1.81 -20.72 -26.79
N LEU A 329 0.69 -20.12 -26.37
CA LEU A 329 -0.04 -19.15 -27.18
C LEU A 329 0.68 -17.79 -27.26
N TYR A 330 1.45 -17.43 -26.24
CA TYR A 330 2.27 -16.22 -26.27
C TYR A 330 3.41 -16.28 -27.30
N ASP A 331 3.83 -17.48 -27.71
CA ASP A 331 4.87 -17.69 -28.71
C ASP A 331 4.36 -17.62 -30.17
N ILE A 332 3.05 -17.38 -30.38
CA ILE A 332 2.37 -17.25 -31.69
C ILE A 332 2.18 -15.77 -32.06
#